data_AF-A0A171AE79-F1
#
_entry.id   AF-A0A171AE79-F1
#
_cell.length_a   1.000
_cell.length_b   1.000
_cell.length_c   1.000
_cell.angle_alpha   90.00
_cell.angle_beta   90.00
_cell.angle_gamma   90.00
#
_symmetry.space_group_name_H-M   'P 1'
#
loop_
_entity.id
_entity.type
_entity.pdbx_description
1 polymer ?
#
loop_
_entity_poly.entity_id
_entity_poly.type
_entity_poly.pdbx_seq_one_letter_code
_entity_poly.pdbx_strand_id
1 'polypeptide(L)'
;MTAVKKNLQRNGVEVSNDFIRETWAPVYRRHFINNSLARAYDCRRGFYLYHQGHTAELDCQDVVVFWRLEQMLKVTANALRQQVMNREARRLDKIIKEVLEDYSQDQDIKVNLLTGRRVTLAEELKRVRQIQEKLEEFIQALNKEK
;
A
#
# COMPACT_ATOMS: atom_id res chain seq x y z
N MET A 1 10.03 15.88 -38.73
CA MET A 1 9.87 14.44 -39.08
C MET A 1 10.66 14.01 -40.30
N THR A 2 10.67 14.80 -41.38
CA THR A 2 11.39 14.46 -42.63
C THR A 2 12.89 14.25 -42.44
N ALA A 3 13.53 15.01 -41.54
CA ALA A 3 14.94 14.84 -41.18
C ALA A 3 15.22 13.51 -40.46
N VAL A 4 14.35 13.10 -39.53
CA VAL A 4 14.49 11.82 -38.80
C VAL A 4 14.30 10.65 -39.77
N LYS A 5 13.27 10.71 -40.63
CA LYS A 5 13.03 9.69 -41.66
C LYS A 5 14.21 9.56 -42.63
N LYS A 6 14.73 10.68 -43.14
CA LYS A 6 15.91 10.68 -44.03
C LYS A 6 17.17 10.14 -43.35
N ASN A 7 17.38 10.43 -42.06
CA ASN A 7 18.51 9.88 -41.31
C ASN A 7 18.39 8.36 -41.12
N LEU A 8 17.20 7.86 -40.79
CA LEU A 8 16.96 6.43 -40.64
C LEU A 8 17.15 5.70 -41.99
N GLN A 9 16.66 6.27 -43.09
CA GLN A 9 16.86 5.73 -44.44
C GLN A 9 18.35 5.68 -44.83
N ARG A 10 19.14 6.71 -44.48
CA ARG A 10 20.60 6.70 -44.69
C ARG A 10 21.32 5.60 -43.90
N ASN A 11 20.77 5.20 -42.76
CA ASN A 11 21.27 4.09 -41.95
C ASN A 11 20.67 2.73 -42.36
N GLY A 12 20.00 2.64 -43.52
CA GLY A 12 19.42 1.40 -44.04
C GLY A 12 18.11 0.97 -43.36
N VAL A 13 17.46 1.86 -42.61
CA VAL A 13 16.21 1.57 -41.89
C VAL A 13 15.04 2.30 -42.56
N GLU A 14 14.15 1.54 -43.19
CA GLU A 14 12.90 2.08 -43.75
C GLU A 14 11.80 2.12 -42.69
N VAL A 15 11.19 3.29 -42.51
CA VAL A 15 10.22 3.53 -41.44
C VAL A 15 9.08 4.43 -41.92
N SER A 16 7.85 4.13 -41.49
CA SER A 16 6.68 4.96 -41.76
C SER A 16 6.71 6.24 -40.91
N ASN A 17 6.03 7.30 -41.38
CA ASN A 17 5.93 8.54 -40.61
C ASN A 17 5.13 8.34 -39.31
N ASP A 18 4.14 7.45 -39.32
CA ASP A 18 3.29 7.18 -38.17
C ASP A 18 4.07 6.48 -37.06
N PHE A 19 4.88 5.48 -37.40
CA PHE A 19 5.76 4.82 -36.45
C PHE A 19 6.76 5.78 -35.80
N ILE A 20 7.31 6.71 -36.59
CA ILE A 20 8.20 7.76 -36.06
C ILE A 20 7.45 8.64 -35.05
N ARG A 21 6.19 9.01 -35.31
CA ARG A 21 5.37 9.82 -34.38
C ARG A 21 5.11 9.09 -33.08
N GLU A 22 4.67 7.83 -33.15
CA GLU A 22 4.37 6.99 -32.00
C GLU A 22 5.62 6.76 -31.13
N THR A 23 6.77 6.59 -31.77
CA THR A 23 8.03 6.27 -31.09
C THR A 23 8.81 7.51 -30.63
N TRP A 24 8.49 8.70 -31.16
CA TRP A 24 9.28 9.91 -30.84
C TRP A 24 9.22 10.29 -29.36
N ALA A 25 8.04 10.20 -28.74
CA ALA A 25 7.86 10.58 -27.35
C ALA A 25 8.78 9.81 -26.38
N PRO A 26 8.82 8.46 -26.39
CA PRO A 26 9.74 7.71 -25.52
C PRO A 26 11.22 7.94 -25.88
N VAL A 27 11.57 8.05 -27.17
CA VAL A 27 12.94 8.30 -27.62
C VAL A 27 13.45 9.66 -27.13
N TYR A 28 12.67 10.71 -27.35
CA TYR A 28 12.99 12.05 -26.89
C TYR A 28 13.08 12.11 -25.37
N ARG A 29 12.14 11.47 -24.65
CA ARG A 29 12.15 11.43 -23.18
C ARG A 29 13.45 10.80 -22.66
N ARG A 30 13.89 9.68 -23.24
CA ARG A 30 15.17 9.04 -22.87
C ARG A 30 16.36 9.96 -23.14
N HIS A 31 16.41 10.57 -24.32
CA HIS A 31 17.48 11.50 -24.68
C HIS A 31 17.53 12.71 -23.74
N PHE A 32 16.37 13.32 -23.46
CA PHE A 32 16.23 14.43 -22.54
C PHE A 32 16.75 14.07 -21.14
N ILE A 33 16.31 12.94 -20.58
CA ILE A 33 16.74 12.50 -19.24
C ILE A 33 18.24 12.27 -19.20
N ASN A 34 18.82 11.60 -20.20
CA ASN A 34 20.26 11.36 -20.26
C ASN A 34 21.06 12.66 -20.32
N ASN A 35 20.63 13.63 -21.12
CA ASN A 35 21.29 14.93 -21.22
C ASN A 35 21.16 15.72 -19.91
N SER A 36 19.97 15.77 -19.31
CA SER A 36 19.76 16.41 -18.01
C SER A 36 20.61 15.78 -16.92
N LEU A 37 20.73 14.45 -16.92
CA LEU A 37 21.55 13.71 -15.97
C LEU A 37 23.04 14.02 -16.14
N ALA A 38 23.53 14.12 -17.38
CA ALA A 38 24.90 14.55 -17.65
C ALA A 38 25.18 15.96 -17.10
N ARG A 39 24.30 16.93 -17.37
CA ARG A 39 24.42 18.30 -16.83
C ARG A 39 24.39 18.35 -15.30
N ALA A 40 23.53 17.54 -14.67
CA ALA A 40 23.47 17.42 -13.22
C ALA A 40 24.78 16.85 -12.62
N TYR A 41 25.45 15.93 -13.32
CA TYR A 41 26.77 15.44 -12.88
C TYR A 41 27.86 16.50 -13.00
N ASP A 42 27.86 17.30 -14.07
CA ASP A 42 28.82 18.39 -14.24
C ASP A 42 28.69 19.44 -13.12
N CYS A 43 27.47 19.69 -12.64
CA CYS A 43 27.20 20.55 -11.49
C CYS A 43 27.89 20.11 -10.19
N ARG A 44 28.07 18.80 -9.97
CA ARG A 44 28.81 18.30 -8.80
C ARG A 44 30.28 18.74 -8.85
N ARG A 45 30.89 18.71 -10.03
CA ARG A 45 32.26 19.21 -10.26
C ARG A 45 32.30 20.74 -10.16
N GLY A 46 31.26 21.39 -10.66
CA GLY A 46 31.03 22.82 -10.55
C GLY A 46 31.03 23.35 -9.12
N PHE A 47 30.31 22.68 -8.22
CA PHE A 47 30.26 23.03 -6.80
C PHE A 47 31.64 23.01 -6.13
N TYR A 48 32.49 22.04 -6.48
CA TYR A 48 33.85 21.96 -5.96
C TYR A 48 34.72 23.14 -6.42
N LEU A 49 34.62 23.53 -7.69
CA LEU A 49 35.34 24.68 -8.24
C LEU A 49 34.85 26.01 -7.67
N TYR A 50 33.54 26.15 -7.44
CA TYR A 50 32.96 27.30 -6.77
C TYR A 50 33.55 27.50 -5.37
N HIS A 51 33.71 26.42 -4.60
CA HIS A 51 34.33 26.46 -3.27
C HIS A 51 35.82 26.87 -3.31
N GLN A 52 36.49 26.76 -4.46
CA GLN A 52 37.86 27.22 -4.68
C GLN A 52 37.96 28.68 -5.16
N GLY A 53 36.85 29.40 -5.22
CA GLY A 53 36.80 30.79 -5.67
C GLY A 53 36.70 30.97 -7.18
N HIS A 54 36.49 29.89 -7.94
CA HIS A 54 36.21 29.99 -9.37
C HIS A 54 34.71 30.23 -9.60
N THR A 55 34.35 31.40 -10.13
CA THR A 55 32.98 31.74 -10.52
C THR A 55 32.71 31.26 -11.94
N ALA A 56 32.62 29.95 -12.12
CA ALA A 56 32.04 29.40 -13.34
C ALA A 56 30.50 29.49 -13.23
N GLU A 57 29.84 30.21 -14.15
CA GLU A 57 28.38 30.21 -14.26
C GLU A 57 27.91 28.83 -14.75
N LEU A 58 27.60 27.95 -13.80
CA LEU A 58 27.03 26.64 -14.08
C LEU A 58 25.53 26.66 -13.80
N ASP A 59 24.75 26.29 -14.82
CA ASP A 59 23.31 26.13 -14.68
C ASP A 59 22.96 24.76 -14.09
N CYS A 60 22.57 24.75 -12.82
CA CYS A 60 22.30 23.53 -12.05
C CYS A 60 20.81 23.25 -11.79
N GLN A 61 19.94 23.80 -12.64
CA GLN A 61 18.49 23.56 -12.56
C GLN A 61 18.11 22.07 -12.64
N ASP A 62 18.83 21.26 -13.42
CA ASP A 62 18.56 19.82 -13.55
C ASP A 62 18.68 19.07 -12.21
N VAL A 63 19.58 19.50 -11.31
CA VAL A 63 19.71 18.92 -9.96
C VAL A 63 18.41 19.08 -9.16
N VAL A 64 17.79 20.25 -9.25
CA VAL A 64 16.51 20.54 -8.58
C VAL A 64 15.39 19.69 -9.19
N VAL A 65 15.39 19.50 -10.52
CA VAL A 65 14.42 18.64 -11.20
C VAL A 65 14.52 17.20 -10.71
N PHE A 66 15.73 16.63 -10.66
CA PHE A 66 15.92 15.27 -10.16
C PHE A 66 15.57 15.09 -8.69
N TRP A 67 15.89 16.07 -7.84
CA TRP A 67 15.46 16.04 -6.44
C TRP A 67 13.93 16.03 -6.33
N ARG A 68 13.22 16.88 -7.07
CA ARG A 68 11.75 16.90 -7.08
C ARG A 68 11.15 15.59 -7.59
N LEU A 69 11.74 15.01 -8.64
CA LEU A 69 11.33 13.70 -9.16
C LEU A 69 11.50 12.61 -8.10
N GLU A 70 12.63 12.60 -7.38
CA GLU A 70 12.87 11.65 -6.30
C GLU A 70 11.82 11.79 -5.18
N GLN A 71 11.49 13.01 -4.75
CA GLN A 71 10.47 13.23 -3.73
C GLN A 71 9.09 12.74 -4.20
N MET A 72 8.72 13.05 -5.44
CA MET A 72 7.47 12.58 -6.03
C MET A 72 7.40 11.04 -6.08
N LEU A 73 8.50 10.38 -6.47
CA LEU A 73 8.58 8.91 -6.50
C LEU A 73 8.44 8.31 -5.10
N LYS A 74 9.06 8.91 -4.08
CA LYS A 74 8.92 8.46 -2.68
C LYS A 74 7.47 8.56 -2.20
N VAL A 75 6.80 9.69 -2.44
CA VAL A 75 5.41 9.90 -2.03
C VAL A 75 4.47 8.93 -2.76
N THR A 76 4.62 8.79 -4.07
CA THR A 76 3.78 7.88 -4.87
C THR A 76 3.98 6.41 -4.50
N ALA A 77 5.21 5.97 -4.24
CA ALA A 77 5.50 4.62 -3.77
C ALA A 77 4.86 4.35 -2.39
N ASN A 78 4.89 5.33 -1.48
CA ASN A 78 4.25 5.20 -0.18
C ASN A 78 2.72 5.14 -0.29
N ALA A 79 2.12 6.00 -1.12
CA ALA A 79 0.69 5.99 -1.38
C ALA A 79 0.24 4.65 -1.99
N LEU A 80 0.98 4.14 -2.97
CA LEU A 80 0.69 2.84 -3.58
C LEU A 80 0.77 1.70 -2.55
N ARG A 81 1.79 1.68 -1.69
CA ARG A 81 1.92 0.67 -0.63
C ARG A 81 0.71 0.71 0.31
N GLN A 82 0.30 1.90 0.74
CA GLN A 82 -0.89 2.07 1.58
C GLN A 82 -2.16 1.61 0.85
N GLN A 83 -2.31 1.95 -0.42
CA GLN A 83 -3.45 1.54 -1.24
C GLN A 83 -3.56 0.01 -1.34
N VAL A 84 -2.44 -0.66 -1.62
CA VAL A 84 -2.36 -2.14 -1.70
C VAL A 84 -2.70 -2.75 -0.34
N MET A 85 -2.05 -2.29 0.74
CA MET A 85 -2.29 -2.82 2.08
C MET A 85 -3.76 -2.65 2.51
N ASN A 86 -4.32 -1.46 2.33
CA ASN A 86 -5.72 -1.19 2.67
C ASN A 86 -6.72 -1.97 1.80
N ARG A 87 -6.37 -2.27 0.55
CA ARG A 87 -7.21 -3.09 -0.33
C ARG A 87 -7.20 -4.54 0.13
N GLU A 88 -6.03 -5.12 0.36
CA GLU A 88 -5.92 -6.52 0.80
C GLU A 88 -6.48 -6.72 2.22
N ALA A 89 -6.27 -5.76 3.13
CA ALA A 89 -6.86 -5.83 4.48
C ALA A 89 -8.40 -5.88 4.43
N ARG A 90 -9.04 -5.03 3.61
CA ARG A 90 -10.51 -5.04 3.44
C ARG A 90 -11.00 -6.31 2.77
N ARG A 91 -10.24 -6.85 1.80
CA ARG A 91 -10.56 -8.12 1.15
C ARG A 91 -10.50 -9.28 2.14
N LEU A 92 -9.44 -9.32 2.96
CA LEU A 92 -9.28 -10.35 3.98
C LEU A 92 -10.38 -10.27 5.03
N ASP A 93 -10.71 -9.08 5.52
CA ASP A 93 -11.80 -8.87 6.48
C ASP A 93 -13.15 -9.37 5.93
N LYS A 94 -13.43 -9.13 4.64
CA LYS A 94 -14.63 -9.66 3.98
C LYS A 94 -14.63 -11.18 3.95
N ILE A 95 -13.52 -11.81 3.54
CA ILE A 95 -13.41 -13.28 3.48
C ILE A 95 -13.57 -13.90 4.87
N ILE A 96 -12.95 -13.30 5.89
CA ILE A 96 -13.07 -13.77 7.27
C ILE A 96 -14.53 -13.71 7.72
N LYS A 97 -15.24 -12.61 7.42
CA LYS A 97 -16.66 -12.49 7.76
C LYS A 97 -17.52 -13.53 7.06
N GLU A 98 -17.33 -13.75 5.76
CA GLU A 98 -18.06 -14.77 4.99
C GLU A 98 -17.83 -16.17 5.58
N VAL A 99 -16.57 -16.54 5.89
CA VAL A 99 -16.25 -17.84 6.50
C VAL A 99 -16.85 -17.99 7.90
N LEU A 100 -16.84 -16.92 8.71
CA LEU A 100 -17.45 -16.95 10.05
C LEU A 100 -18.98 -17.01 9.97
N GLU A 101 -19.60 -16.38 8.97
CA GLU A 101 -21.03 -16.49 8.71
C GLU A 101 -21.40 -17.92 8.32
N ASP A 102 -20.62 -18.57 7.45
CA ASP A 102 -20.80 -19.97 7.08
C ASP A 102 -20.67 -20.90 8.29
N TYR A 103 -19.63 -20.72 9.12
CA TYR A 103 -19.44 -21.48 10.35
C TYR A 103 -20.55 -21.25 11.38
N SER A 104 -21.16 -20.07 11.41
CA SER A 104 -22.28 -19.77 12.30
C SER A 104 -23.56 -20.54 11.96
N GLN A 105 -23.70 -21.01 10.71
CA GLN A 105 -24.83 -21.84 10.27
C GLN A 105 -24.67 -23.31 10.68
N ASP A 106 -23.44 -23.79 10.88
CA ASP A 106 -23.16 -25.15 11.34
C ASP A 106 -23.14 -25.19 12.87
N GLN A 107 -24.11 -25.90 13.44
CA GLN A 107 -24.30 -25.91 14.88
C GLN A 107 -23.23 -26.72 15.62
N ASP A 108 -22.64 -27.73 15.00
CA ASP A 108 -21.57 -28.52 15.61
C ASP A 108 -20.28 -27.71 15.64
N ILE A 109 -19.95 -27.01 14.55
CA ILE A 109 -18.79 -26.11 14.49
C ILE A 109 -18.97 -24.96 15.48
N LYS A 110 -20.18 -24.38 15.56
CA LYS A 110 -20.49 -23.30 16.49
C LYS A 110 -20.34 -23.72 17.95
N VAL A 111 -20.84 -24.90 18.33
CA VAL A 111 -20.62 -25.46 19.67
C VAL A 111 -19.14 -25.65 19.93
N ASN A 112 -18.39 -26.25 18.99
CA ASN A 112 -16.95 -26.48 19.16
C ASN A 112 -16.12 -25.17 19.27
N LEU A 113 -16.49 -24.11 18.54
CA LEU A 113 -15.81 -22.82 18.57
C LEU A 113 -16.18 -21.97 19.79
N LEU A 114 -17.40 -22.12 20.30
CA LEU A 114 -17.90 -21.37 21.45
C LEU A 114 -17.73 -22.11 22.78
N THR A 115 -17.43 -23.41 22.76
CA THR A 115 -17.10 -24.16 23.98
C THR A 115 -15.63 -24.01 24.32
N GLY A 116 -15.37 -23.76 25.60
CA GLY A 116 -14.02 -23.61 26.12
C GLY A 116 -14.07 -23.48 27.64
N ARG A 117 -12.93 -23.66 28.30
CA ARG A 117 -12.85 -23.72 29.76
C ARG A 117 -13.47 -22.52 30.47
N ARG A 118 -13.41 -21.33 29.87
CA ARG A 118 -14.05 -20.11 30.41
C ARG A 118 -15.58 -20.11 30.27
N VAL A 119 -16.09 -20.66 29.17
CA VAL A 119 -17.54 -20.73 28.91
C VAL A 119 -18.18 -21.78 29.80
N THR A 120 -17.53 -22.95 29.95
CA THR A 120 -18.00 -24.00 30.86
C THR A 120 -18.07 -23.52 32.31
N LEU A 121 -17.02 -22.82 32.78
CA LEU A 121 -16.99 -22.21 34.12
C LEU A 121 -18.11 -21.16 34.30
N ALA A 122 -18.37 -20.34 33.27
CA ALA A 122 -19.44 -19.35 33.32
C ALA A 122 -20.84 -20.02 33.38
N GLU A 123 -21.06 -21.10 32.64
CA GLU A 123 -22.29 -21.89 32.70
C GLU A 123 -22.49 -22.58 34.05
N GLU A 124 -21.43 -23.13 34.64
CA GLU A 124 -21.46 -23.70 35.99
C GLU A 124 -21.80 -22.63 37.05
N LEU A 125 -21.14 -21.46 36.99
CA LEU A 125 -21.44 -20.34 37.88
C LEU A 125 -22.90 -19.88 37.77
N LYS A 126 -23.45 -19.82 36.54
CA LYS A 126 -24.85 -19.48 36.32
C LYS A 126 -25.80 -20.52 36.93
N ARG A 127 -25.49 -21.81 36.79
CA ARG A 127 -26.26 -22.90 37.44
C ARG A 127 -26.23 -22.79 38.95
N VAL A 128 -25.05 -22.56 39.54
CA VAL A 128 -24.93 -22.38 41.01
C VAL A 128 -25.76 -21.19 41.49
N ARG A 129 -25.74 -20.06 40.77
CA ARG A 129 -26.51 -18.87 41.13
C ARG A 129 -28.02 -19.12 41.10
N GLN A 130 -28.52 -19.83 40.08
CA GLN A 130 -29.94 -20.22 40.03
C GLN A 130 -30.36 -21.11 41.20
N ILE A 131 -29.49 -22.03 41.65
CA ILE A 131 -29.77 -22.88 42.80
C ILE A 131 -29.85 -22.03 44.08
N GLN A 132 -28.95 -21.05 44.24
CA GLN A 132 -28.96 -20.12 45.37
C GLN A 132 -30.26 -19.30 45.41
N GLU A 133 -30.69 -18.73 44.28
CA GLU A 133 -31.94 -17.96 44.18
C GLU A 133 -33.16 -18.81 44.61
N LYS A 134 -33.26 -20.06 44.13
CA LYS A 134 -34.36 -20.96 44.53
C LYS A 134 -34.31 -21.36 46.00
N LEU A 135 -33.11 -21.51 46.58
CA LEU A 135 -32.95 -21.79 48.01
C LEU A 135 -33.38 -20.59 48.86
N GLU A 136 -33.06 -19.37 48.44
CA GLU A 136 -33.51 -18.15 49.12
C GLU A 136 -35.04 -18.00 49.05
N GLU A 137 -35.65 -18.26 47.90
CA GLU A 137 -37.11 -18.31 47.77
C GLU A 137 -37.75 -19.34 48.71
N PHE A 138 -37.15 -20.53 48.81
CA PHE A 138 -37.62 -21.59 49.71
C PHE A 138 -37.49 -21.21 51.20
N ILE A 139 -36.36 -20.60 51.61
CA ILE A 139 -36.16 -20.11 52.98
C ILE A 139 -37.17 -19.00 53.31
N GLN A 140 -37.45 -18.10 52.37
CA GLN A 140 -38.46 -17.06 52.57
C GLN A 140 -39.87 -17.64 52.70
N ALA A 141 -40.21 -18.68 51.94
CA ALA A 141 -41.49 -19.38 52.08
C ALA A 141 -41.61 -20.07 53.45
N LEU A 142 -40.55 -20.78 53.89
CA LEU A 142 -40.49 -21.43 55.20
C LEU A 142 -40.61 -20.46 56.37
N ASN A 143 -40.00 -19.27 56.27
CA ASN A 143 -40.09 -18.25 57.32
C ASN A 143 -41.46 -17.54 57.36
N LYS A 144 -42.27 -17.64 56.30
CA LYS A 144 -43.66 -17.12 56.27
C LYS A 144 -44.68 -18.13 56.81
N GLU A 145 -44.32 -19.41 56.90
CA GLU A 145 -45.17 -20.47 57.46
C GLU A 145 -44.97 -20.69 58.97
N LYS A 146 -44.03 -19.98 59.61
CA LYS A 146 -43.87 -19.88 61.08
C LYS A 146 -44.49 -18.61 61.62
#